data_AF-A0A8K0K786-F1
#
_entry.id   AF-A0A8K0K786-F1
#
_cell.length_a   1.000
_cell.length_b   1.000
_cell.length_c   1.000
_cell.angle_alpha   90.00
_cell.angle_beta   90.00
_cell.angle_gamma   90.00
#
_symmetry.space_group_name_H-M   'P 1'
#
loop_
_entity.id
_entity.type
_entity.pdbx_description
1 polymer ?
#
loop_
_entity_poly.entity_id
_entity_poly.type
_entity_poly.pdbx_seq_one_letter_code
_entity_poly.pdbx_strand_id
1 'polypeptide(L)'
;MLCPEVWNFAAPSYNLKFSAGNWKSPNAISDSSKKQGFNHSVSVVLPDTLLVPESLIKSLSGNCDYYKVQDFPLTVLLHEEFLNSFIRSGSLTALSIGTRIDCDNCLAITSSGHLVLSLLKEFYEEFGIEGKPSKYCRKKGNSLRYS
;
A
#
# COMPACT_ATOMS: atom_id res chain seq x y z
N MET A 1 38.34 12.28 -10.72
CA MET A 1 38.51 11.02 -9.97
C MET A 1 37.19 10.28 -10.01
N LEU A 2 37.12 9.19 -10.77
CA LEU A 2 35.96 8.30 -10.85
C LEU A 2 36.19 7.18 -9.83
N CYS A 3 35.35 7.06 -8.81
CA CYS A 3 35.46 5.99 -7.81
C CYS A 3 35.20 4.62 -8.48
N PRO A 4 36.17 3.69 -8.50
CA PRO A 4 36.07 2.44 -9.26
C PRO A 4 35.18 1.36 -8.61
N GLU A 5 34.57 1.65 -7.45
CA GLU A 5 33.78 0.69 -6.67
C GLU A 5 32.30 0.62 -7.08
N VAL A 6 31.84 1.48 -8.00
CA VAL A 6 30.42 1.61 -8.37
C VAL A 6 29.93 0.48 -9.30
N TRP A 7 30.83 -0.37 -9.83
CA TRP A 7 30.49 -1.23 -10.98
C TRP A 7 30.23 -2.71 -10.66
N ASN A 8 30.35 -3.15 -9.40
CA ASN A 8 30.15 -4.56 -9.05
C ASN A 8 28.96 -4.79 -8.09
N PHE A 9 27.82 -4.16 -8.37
CA PHE A 9 26.58 -4.44 -7.64
C PHE A 9 25.89 -5.67 -8.23
N ALA A 10 25.68 -6.69 -7.40
CA ALA A 10 24.79 -7.78 -7.76
C ALA A 10 23.38 -7.24 -8.05
N ALA A 11 22.72 -7.80 -9.07
CA ALA A 11 21.37 -7.41 -9.42
C ALA A 11 20.45 -7.52 -8.18
N PRO A 12 19.57 -6.53 -7.94
CA PRO A 12 18.64 -6.59 -6.83
C PRO A 12 17.73 -7.82 -6.97
N SER A 13 17.37 -8.43 -5.85
CA SER A 13 16.44 -9.55 -5.83
C SER A 13 15.06 -9.11 -6.34
N TYR A 14 14.56 -9.76 -7.39
CA TYR A 14 13.20 -9.55 -7.91
C TYR A 14 12.46 -10.89 -7.97
N ASN A 15 11.13 -10.86 -7.85
CA ASN A 15 10.28 -12.03 -8.02
C ASN A 15 9.15 -11.64 -8.98
N LEU A 16 9.17 -12.24 -10.18
CA LEU A 16 8.13 -12.06 -11.18
C LEU A 16 7.32 -13.35 -11.28
N LYS A 17 6.00 -13.23 -11.28
CA LYS A 17 5.07 -14.34 -11.45
C LYS A 17 4.21 -14.08 -12.68
N PHE A 18 4.24 -15.01 -13.62
CA PHE A 18 3.40 -14.98 -14.81
C PHE A 18 2.38 -16.11 -14.70
N SER A 19 1.11 -15.78 -14.93
CA SER A 19 0.02 -16.76 -14.94
C SER A 19 -0.87 -16.49 -16.15
N ALA A 20 -1.15 -17.53 -16.93
CA ALA A 20 -2.18 -17.50 -17.96
C ALA A 20 -3.46 -18.08 -17.38
N GLY A 21 -4.59 -17.44 -17.66
CA GLY A 21 -5.89 -17.87 -17.18
C GLY A 21 -6.99 -17.49 -18.17
N ASN A 22 -8.10 -18.21 -18.10
CA ASN A 22 -9.31 -17.85 -18.84
C ASN A 22 -10.23 -17.06 -17.91
N TRP A 23 -10.85 -15.98 -18.42
CA TRP A 23 -11.78 -15.17 -17.62
C TRP A 23 -12.98 -15.99 -17.12
N LYS A 24 -13.34 -17.07 -17.84
CA LYS A 24 -14.41 -18.01 -17.46
C LYS A 24 -14.12 -18.83 -16.21
N SER A 25 -12.85 -18.88 -15.77
CA SER A 25 -12.44 -19.43 -14.48
C SER A 25 -12.05 -18.28 -13.53
N PRO A 26 -13.04 -17.58 -12.94
CA PRO A 26 -12.83 -16.28 -12.28
C PRO A 26 -11.98 -16.35 -11.00
N ASN A 27 -11.91 -17.52 -10.35
CA ASN A 27 -11.36 -17.64 -9.00
C ASN A 27 -9.93 -17.11 -8.86
N ALA A 28 -9.06 -17.28 -9.86
CA ALA A 28 -7.66 -16.86 -9.76
C ALA A 28 -7.45 -15.34 -9.91
N ILE A 29 -8.32 -14.65 -10.67
CA ILE A 29 -8.17 -13.22 -11.01
C ILE A 29 -8.87 -12.35 -9.96
N SER A 30 -10.01 -12.81 -9.42
CA SER A 30 -10.73 -12.09 -8.36
C SER A 30 -9.93 -12.04 -7.05
N ASP A 31 -9.19 -13.10 -6.75
CA ASP A 31 -8.52 -13.26 -5.46
C ASP A 31 -7.23 -12.44 -5.35
N SER A 32 -6.56 -12.19 -6.48
CA SER A 32 -5.36 -11.33 -6.53
C SER A 32 -5.73 -9.85 -6.48
N SER A 33 -6.77 -9.45 -7.22
CA SER A 33 -7.26 -8.07 -7.26
C SER A 33 -7.77 -7.59 -5.89
N LYS A 34 -8.41 -8.47 -5.11
CA LYS A 34 -8.90 -8.15 -3.76
C LYS A 34 -7.80 -8.04 -2.70
N LYS A 35 -6.61 -8.60 -2.95
CA LYS A 35 -5.49 -8.60 -1.98
C LYS A 35 -4.67 -7.32 -2.00
N GLN A 36 -4.68 -6.58 -3.09
CA GLN A 36 -3.92 -5.34 -3.22
C GLN A 36 -4.80 -4.14 -2.84
N GLY A 37 -4.71 -3.74 -1.57
CA GLY A 37 -5.53 -2.65 -1.02
C GLY A 37 -5.11 -1.25 -1.48
N PHE A 38 -3.89 -1.05 -1.99
CA PHE A 38 -3.36 0.29 -2.27
C PHE A 38 -2.86 0.39 -3.72
N ASN A 39 -3.67 0.99 -4.59
CA ASN A 39 -3.33 1.23 -5.99
C ASN A 39 -3.03 2.72 -6.22
N HIS A 40 -1.83 3.02 -6.70
CA HIS A 40 -1.43 4.40 -7.03
C HIS A 40 -1.81 4.80 -8.45
N SER A 41 -1.63 3.90 -9.42
CA SER A 41 -1.85 4.18 -10.83
C SER A 41 -2.33 2.93 -11.56
N VAL A 42 -3.34 3.12 -12.41
CA VAL A 42 -3.84 2.09 -13.34
C VAL A 42 -3.65 2.62 -14.75
N SER A 43 -3.04 1.82 -15.62
CA SER A 43 -2.84 2.18 -17.02
C SER A 43 -3.32 1.02 -17.91
N VAL A 44 -4.11 1.36 -18.93
CA VAL A 44 -4.70 0.40 -19.87
C VAL A 44 -4.25 0.78 -21.26
N VAL A 45 -3.77 -0.20 -22.03
CA VAL A 45 -3.34 -0.02 -23.42
C VAL A 45 -4.28 -0.81 -24.31
N LEU A 46 -4.89 -0.13 -25.28
CA LEU A 46 -5.80 -0.73 -26.27
C LEU A 46 -5.12 -0.70 -27.64
N PRO A 47 -4.54 -1.82 -28.10
CA PRO A 47 -3.97 -1.87 -29.43
C PRO A 47 -5.07 -1.70 -30.49
N ASP A 48 -4.71 -1.09 -31.63
CA ASP A 48 -5.57 -0.96 -32.83
C ASP A 48 -6.92 -0.28 -32.60
N THR A 49 -7.00 0.64 -31.64
CA THR A 49 -8.20 1.46 -31.41
C THR A 49 -7.93 2.93 -31.76
N LEU A 50 -8.74 3.49 -32.66
CA LEU A 50 -8.66 4.90 -33.05
C LEU A 50 -9.40 5.81 -32.05
N LEU A 51 -10.43 5.29 -31.40
CA LEU A 51 -11.27 5.99 -30.42
C LEU A 51 -11.50 5.08 -29.21
N VAL A 52 -11.37 5.64 -28.01
CA VAL A 52 -11.62 4.92 -26.76
C VAL A 52 -13.14 4.89 -26.51
N PRO A 53 -13.73 3.72 -26.23
CA PRO A 53 -15.16 3.61 -25.92
C PRO A 53 -15.55 4.47 -24.71
N GLU A 54 -16.62 5.26 -24.82
CA GLU A 54 -17.10 6.10 -23.73
C GLU A 54 -17.48 5.31 -22.47
N SER A 55 -17.96 4.08 -22.64
CA SER A 55 -18.28 3.18 -21.54
C SER A 55 -17.06 2.85 -20.68
N LEU A 56 -15.89 2.73 -21.31
CA LEU A 56 -14.63 2.49 -20.62
C LEU A 56 -14.18 3.75 -19.88
N ILE A 57 -14.27 4.91 -20.53
CA ILE A 57 -13.92 6.20 -19.92
C ILE A 57 -14.77 6.43 -18.66
N LYS A 58 -16.09 6.27 -18.77
CA LYS A 58 -17.02 6.40 -17.64
C LYS A 58 -16.70 5.43 -16.51
N SER A 59 -16.37 4.18 -16.83
CA SER A 59 -15.98 3.17 -15.84
C SER A 59 -14.69 3.52 -15.12
N LEU A 60 -13.71 4.11 -15.84
CA LEU A 60 -12.44 4.52 -15.27
C LEU A 60 -12.54 5.81 -14.46
N SER A 61 -13.40 6.75 -14.86
CA SER A 61 -13.54 8.05 -14.20
C SER A 61 -14.54 8.06 -13.04
N GLY A 62 -15.45 7.09 -12.98
CA GLY A 62 -16.62 7.15 -12.09
C GLY A 62 -16.32 7.08 -10.59
N ASN A 63 -15.19 6.48 -10.18
CA ASN A 63 -14.85 6.23 -8.76
C ASN A 63 -13.39 6.60 -8.45
N CYS A 64 -12.92 7.74 -8.96
CA CYS A 64 -11.54 8.20 -8.75
C CYS A 64 -11.38 9.22 -7.62
N ASP A 65 -12.44 9.54 -6.90
CA ASP A 65 -12.37 10.52 -5.82
C ASP A 65 -11.64 9.95 -4.60
N TYR A 66 -10.60 10.66 -4.17
CA TYR A 66 -9.90 10.38 -2.93
C TYR A 66 -9.70 11.67 -2.14
N TYR A 67 -9.65 11.54 -0.83
CA TYR A 67 -9.48 12.67 0.07
C TYR A 67 -8.05 12.70 0.59
N LYS A 68 -7.46 13.90 0.59
CA LYS A 68 -6.21 14.19 1.28
C LYS A 68 -6.52 15.07 2.47
N VAL A 69 -6.24 14.57 3.66
CA VAL A 69 -6.36 15.33 4.91
C VAL A 69 -4.96 15.63 5.42
N GLN A 70 -4.72 16.88 5.78
CA GLN A 70 -3.45 17.33 6.37
C GLN A 70 -3.57 17.32 7.90
N ASP A 71 -2.45 17.04 8.58
CA ASP A 71 -2.33 17.06 10.04
C ASP A 71 -3.42 16.27 10.77
N PHE A 72 -3.74 15.08 10.26
CA PHE A 72 -4.77 14.23 10.82
C PHE A 72 -4.26 13.46 12.05
N PRO A 73 -4.83 13.68 13.25
CA PRO A 73 -4.38 13.01 14.46
C PRO A 73 -4.78 11.53 14.47
N LEU A 74 -3.82 10.67 14.84
CA LEU A 74 -4.02 9.22 14.92
C LEU A 74 -5.15 8.81 15.85
N THR A 75 -5.33 9.54 16.96
CA THR A 75 -6.35 9.27 17.99
C THR A 75 -7.77 9.34 17.42
N VAL A 76 -8.00 10.16 16.40
CA VAL A 76 -9.33 10.28 15.78
C VAL A 76 -9.72 9.04 15.00
N LEU A 77 -8.77 8.30 14.44
CA LEU A 77 -9.04 7.00 13.81
C LEU A 77 -9.57 5.97 14.81
N LEU A 78 -9.30 6.16 16.11
CA LEU A 78 -9.68 5.24 17.17
C LEU A 78 -10.99 5.64 17.87
N HIS A 79 -11.54 6.82 17.57
CA HIS A 79 -12.82 7.24 18.14
C HIS A 79 -13.96 6.35 17.63
N GLU A 80 -14.88 6.00 18.54
CA GLU A 80 -15.98 5.10 18.24
C GLU A 80 -16.87 5.64 17.10
N GLU A 81 -17.07 6.96 17.05
CA GLU A 81 -17.81 7.62 15.97
C GLU A 81 -17.18 7.36 14.60
N PHE A 82 -15.86 7.44 14.49
CA PHE A 82 -15.13 7.17 13.24
C PHE A 82 -15.21 5.69 12.86
N LEU A 83 -15.01 4.80 13.83
CA LEU A 83 -15.08 3.35 13.62
C LEU A 83 -16.47 2.92 13.15
N ASN A 84 -17.52 3.42 13.79
CA ASN A 84 -18.91 3.10 13.45
C ASN A 84 -19.30 3.65 12.07
N SER A 85 -18.87 4.87 11.74
CA SER A 85 -19.27 5.56 10.51
C SER A 85 -18.49 5.16 9.26
N PHE A 86 -17.24 4.70 9.37
CA PHE A 86 -16.42 4.36 8.22
C PHE A 86 -15.96 2.90 8.16
N ILE A 87 -15.67 2.27 9.30
CA ILE A 87 -15.09 0.91 9.33
C ILE A 87 -16.17 -0.16 9.46
N ARG A 88 -17.19 0.05 10.30
CA ARG A 88 -18.26 -0.94 10.50
C ARG A 88 -19.38 -0.86 9.46
N SER A 89 -19.67 0.34 8.99
CA SER A 89 -20.71 0.62 7.98
C SER A 89 -20.25 0.39 6.54
N GLY A 90 -18.93 0.36 6.29
CA GLY A 90 -18.36 0.34 4.95
C GLY A 90 -16.92 -0.16 4.91
N SER A 91 -16.22 0.16 3.83
CA SER A 91 -14.81 -0.19 3.63
C SER A 91 -13.98 1.07 3.46
N LEU A 92 -13.07 1.33 4.41
CA LEU A 92 -12.13 2.45 4.35
C LEU A 92 -10.74 1.94 3.98
N THR A 93 -10.08 2.64 3.07
CA THR A 93 -8.65 2.46 2.78
C THR A 93 -7.96 3.80 2.97
N ALA A 94 -6.89 3.83 3.76
CA ALA A 94 -6.16 5.06 4.03
C ALA A 94 -4.65 4.78 4.09
N LEU A 95 -3.84 5.77 3.71
CA LEU A 95 -2.39 5.67 3.70
C LEU A 95 -1.76 7.02 4.05
N SER A 96 -0.67 7.01 4.81
CA SER A 96 0.12 8.21 5.08
C SER A 96 0.80 8.72 3.82
N ILE A 97 0.57 9.99 3.47
CA ILE A 97 1.12 10.62 2.26
C ILE A 97 2.41 11.35 2.59
N GLY A 98 3.43 11.20 1.74
CA GLY A 98 4.70 11.92 1.86
C GLY A 98 5.70 11.29 2.84
N THR A 99 5.34 10.18 3.49
CA THR A 99 6.21 9.43 4.40
C THR A 99 6.92 8.30 3.65
N ARG A 100 8.24 8.19 3.80
CA ARG A 100 9.02 7.09 3.22
C ARG A 100 9.03 5.91 4.18
N ILE A 101 8.63 4.73 3.70
CA ILE A 101 8.57 3.51 4.52
C ILE A 101 9.91 3.07 5.11
N ASP A 102 11.03 3.55 4.57
CA ASP A 102 12.35 3.23 5.11
C ASP A 102 12.79 4.22 6.19
N CYS A 103 12.38 5.49 6.09
CA CYS A 103 12.91 6.60 6.90
C CYS A 103 11.94 7.09 7.97
N ASP A 104 10.64 7.07 7.69
CA ASP A 104 9.63 7.78 8.49
C ASP A 104 8.60 6.80 9.05
N ASN A 105 7.83 7.22 10.05
CA ASN A 105 6.68 6.46 10.52
C ASN A 105 5.58 6.47 9.44
N CYS A 106 5.05 5.30 9.11
CA CYS A 106 4.02 5.14 8.08
C CYS A 106 2.78 4.49 8.69
N LEU A 107 1.62 4.86 8.15
CA LEU A 107 0.32 4.35 8.58
C LEU A 107 -0.47 3.87 7.38
N ALA A 108 -1.16 2.75 7.55
CA ALA A 108 -2.09 2.23 6.56
C ALA A 108 -3.34 1.66 7.23
N ILE A 109 -4.51 1.92 6.66
CA ILE A 109 -5.77 1.25 7.00
C ILE A 109 -6.13 0.35 5.82
N THR A 110 -6.28 -0.93 6.11
CA THR A 110 -6.70 -1.93 5.11
C THR A 110 -8.22 -1.90 4.98
N SER A 111 -8.74 -2.24 3.80
CA SER A 111 -10.18 -2.39 3.54
C SER A 111 -10.92 -3.36 4.48
N SER A 112 -10.18 -4.23 5.19
CA SER A 112 -10.70 -5.10 6.25
C SER A 112 -10.84 -4.43 7.62
N GLY A 113 -10.47 -3.15 7.75
CA GLY A 113 -10.54 -2.39 9.00
C GLY A 113 -9.31 -2.54 9.90
N HIS A 114 -8.24 -3.18 9.43
CA HIS A 114 -6.99 -3.26 10.20
C HIS A 114 -6.16 -1.99 10.05
N LEU A 115 -5.79 -1.40 11.19
CA LEU A 115 -4.79 -0.33 11.29
C LEU A 115 -3.40 -0.96 11.38
N VAL A 116 -2.56 -0.69 10.39
CA VAL A 116 -1.17 -1.15 10.30
C VAL A 116 -0.26 0.05 10.48
N LEU A 117 0.63 -0.02 11.47
CA LEU A 117 1.60 1.03 11.78
C LEU A 117 2.99 0.50 11.47
N SER A 118 3.74 1.17 10.61
CA SER A 118 5.17 0.92 10.47
C SER A 118 5.93 2.01 11.19
N LEU A 119 6.47 1.68 12.35
CA LEU A 119 7.13 2.62 13.24
C LEU A 119 8.65 2.39 13.26
N LEU A 120 9.38 3.47 13.48
CA LEU A 120 10.77 3.41 13.90
C LEU A 120 10.87 2.89 15.34
N LYS A 121 12.03 2.35 15.69
CA LYS A 121 12.29 1.76 17.01
C LYS A 121 11.94 2.70 18.18
N GLU A 122 12.36 3.96 18.11
CA GLU A 122 12.16 4.96 19.18
C GLU A 122 10.67 5.17 19.48
N PHE A 123 9.88 5.40 18.44
CA PHE A 123 8.43 5.57 18.58
C PHE A 123 7.75 4.28 19.01
N TYR A 124 8.17 3.12 18.48
CA TYR A 124 7.59 1.83 18.89
C TYR A 124 7.74 1.58 20.39
N GLU A 125 8.93 1.88 20.95
CA GLU A 125 9.20 1.75 22.39
C GLU A 125 8.39 2.76 23.21
N GLU A 126 8.18 3.98 22.71
CA GLU A 126 7.35 5.01 23.36
C GLU A 126 5.85 4.66 23.35
N PHE A 127 5.34 4.14 22.23
CA PHE A 127 3.94 3.73 22.09
C PHE A 127 3.58 2.53 22.97
N GLY A 128 4.56 1.68 23.30
CA GLY A 128 4.36 0.51 24.18
C GLY A 128 3.40 -0.54 23.60
N ILE A 129 3.24 -0.57 22.27
CA ILE A 129 2.34 -1.49 21.57
C ILE A 129 3.03 -2.82 21.27
N GLU A 130 2.26 -3.90 21.21
CA GLU A 130 2.77 -5.21 20.79
C GLU A 130 2.86 -5.26 19.25
N GLY A 131 4.07 -5.49 18.73
CA GLY A 131 4.33 -5.59 17.30
C GLY A 131 5.50 -6.53 16.98
N LYS A 132 5.82 -6.65 15.69
CA LYS A 132 6.90 -7.52 15.20
C LYS A 132 7.97 -6.72 14.49
N PRO A 133 9.25 -7.12 14.55
CA PRO A 133 10.29 -6.48 13.75
C PRO A 133 9.98 -6.64 12.26
N SER A 134 10.09 -5.53 11.51
CA SER A 134 9.85 -5.54 10.07
C SER A 134 10.91 -6.35 9.33
N LYS A 135 10.48 -7.15 8.36
CA LYS A 135 11.35 -8.04 7.57
C LYS A 135 12.31 -7.28 6.64
N TYR A 136 12.11 -5.99 6.43
CA TYR A 136 12.90 -5.18 5.50
C TYR A 136 14.19 -4.60 6.09
N CYS A 137 14.48 -4.83 7.37
CA CYS A 137 15.76 -4.43 7.96
C CYS A 137 16.90 -5.33 7.46
N ARG A 138 17.71 -4.82 6.51
CA ARG A 138 18.85 -5.52 5.90
C ARG A 138 19.99 -5.93 6.85
N LYS A 139 20.00 -5.47 8.10
CA LYS A 139 21.05 -5.82 9.09
C LYS A 139 20.52 -6.79 10.15
N LYS A 140 21.08 -8.00 10.17
CA LYS A 140 20.91 -8.97 11.27
C LYS A 140 21.51 -8.36 12.55
N GLY A 141 20.66 -7.96 13.50
CA GLY A 141 21.10 -7.58 14.84
C GLY A 141 20.25 -6.53 15.53
N ASN A 142 19.74 -5.53 14.80
CA ASN A 142 18.83 -4.51 15.33
C ASN A 142 17.78 -4.16 14.26
N SER A 143 16.54 -4.61 14.46
CA SER A 143 15.45 -4.14 13.61
C SER A 143 15.22 -2.67 13.93
N LEU A 144 15.48 -1.80 12.95
CA LEU A 144 15.23 -0.37 13.08
C LEU A 144 13.74 -0.04 12.98
N ARG A 145 12.92 -1.04 12.59
CA ARG A 145 11.49 -0.87 12.31
C ARG A 145 10.64 -2.01 12.87
N TYR A 146 9.44 -1.64 13.27
CA TYR A 146 8.41 -2.54 13.81
C TYR A 146 7.09 -2.32 13.09
N SER A 147 6.29 -3.37 12.97
CA SER A 147 4.98 -3.40 12.29
C SER A 147 4.00 -4.34 12.95
#